data_AF-F9RPR6-F1
#
_entry.id   AF-F9RPR6-F1
#
_cell.length_a   1.000
_cell.length_b   1.000
_cell.length_c   1.000
_cell.angle_alpha   90.00
_cell.angle_beta   90.00
_cell.angle_gamma   90.00
#
_symmetry.space_group_name_H-M   'P 1'
#
loop_
_entity.id
_entity.type
_entity.pdbx_description
1 polymer ?
#
loop_
_entity_poly.entity_id
_entity_poly.type
_entity_poly.pdbx_seq_one_letter_code
_entity_poly.pdbx_strand_id
1 'polypeptide(L)'
;MSLTEGIIWLAGSRVKTSRTIGRSRVFECDYEPLLTHGRVKQFIGEVEPTLMQTSRGTIAVVRIGKDIIFWNRERIAQVPNDRIP
;
A
#
# COMPACT_ATOMS: atom_id res chain seq x y z
N MET A 1 10.68 8.70 -10.24
CA MET A 1 9.73 8.12 -9.26
C MET A 1 8.33 8.51 -9.69
N SER A 2 7.40 7.56 -9.82
CA SER A 2 6.02 7.84 -10.23
C SER A 2 5.16 8.30 -9.05
N LEU A 3 4.05 8.99 -9.32
CA LEU A 3 3.12 9.48 -8.29
C LEU A 3 2.71 8.37 -7.31
N THR A 4 2.36 7.19 -7.85
CA THR A 4 1.99 6.00 -7.05
C THR A 4 3.10 5.57 -6.09
N GLU A 5 4.36 5.55 -6.54
CA GLU A 5 5.50 5.21 -5.67
C GLU A 5 5.76 6.28 -4.62
N GLY A 6 5.56 7.57 -4.96
CA GLY A 6 5.63 8.67 -4.00
C GLY A 6 4.58 8.54 -2.90
N ILE A 7 3.36 8.11 -3.24
CA ILE A 7 2.29 7.87 -2.27
C ILE A 7 2.60 6.67 -1.38
N ILE A 8 3.13 5.58 -1.95
CA ILE A 8 3.57 4.40 -1.19
C ILE A 8 4.62 4.80 -0.14
N TRP A 9 5.61 5.61 -0.55
CA TRP A 9 6.62 6.14 0.37
C TRP A 9 6.02 7.04 1.45
N LEU A 10 5.14 7.98 1.07
CA LEU A 10 4.44 8.86 2.02
C LEU A 10 3.59 8.09 3.03
N ALA A 11 3.05 6.94 2.64
CA ALA A 11 2.29 6.06 3.51
C ALA A 11 3.18 5.23 4.46
N GLY A 12 4.49 5.48 4.51
CA GLY A 12 5.42 4.74 5.36
C GLY A 12 5.68 3.32 4.88
N SER A 13 5.46 3.06 3.58
CA SER A 13 5.54 1.74 2.98
C SER A 13 6.58 1.72 1.85
N ARG A 14 6.90 0.52 1.35
CA ARG A 14 7.87 0.31 0.28
C ARG A 14 7.32 -0.68 -0.74
N VAL A 15 7.58 -0.42 -2.02
CA VAL A 15 7.34 -1.40 -3.09
C VAL A 15 8.26 -2.61 -2.90
N LYS A 16 7.65 -3.77 -2.70
CA LYS A 16 8.34 -5.06 -2.67
C LYS A 16 8.47 -5.63 -4.08
N THR A 17 7.36 -5.67 -4.81
CA THR A 17 7.33 -6.09 -6.22
C THR A 17 6.39 -5.19 -7.02
N SER A 18 6.64 -5.06 -8.32
CA SER A 18 5.71 -4.42 -9.24
C SER A 18 5.57 -5.23 -10.51
N ARG A 19 4.36 -5.26 -11.07
CA ARG A 19 4.07 -5.92 -12.35
C ARG A 19 3.04 -5.13 -13.14
N THR A 20 3.09 -5.23 -14.45
CA THR A 20 2.10 -4.61 -15.34
C THR A 20 1.05 -5.64 -15.73
N ILE A 21 -0.23 -5.30 -15.56
CA ILE A 21 -1.37 -6.11 -16.01
C ILE A 21 -2.23 -5.23 -16.91
N GLY A 22 -2.24 -5.54 -18.21
CA GLY A 22 -2.88 -4.68 -19.22
C GLY A 22 -2.27 -3.27 -19.20
N ARG A 23 -3.10 -2.25 -18.97
CA ARG A 23 -2.65 -0.85 -18.88
C ARG A 23 -2.32 -0.40 -17.44
N SER A 24 -2.55 -1.26 -16.46
CA SER A 24 -2.40 -0.97 -15.03
C SER A 24 -1.07 -1.48 -14.49
N ARG A 25 -0.45 -0.72 -13.59
CA ARG A 25 0.66 -1.21 -12.78
C ARG A 25 0.11 -1.67 -11.43
N VAL A 26 0.58 -2.84 -11.01
CA VAL A 26 0.21 -3.49 -9.76
C VAL A 26 1.43 -3.49 -8.86
N PHE A 27 1.32 -2.85 -7.71
CA PHE A 27 2.37 -2.75 -6.70
C PHE A 27 2.01 -3.65 -5.51
N GLU A 28 2.89 -4.58 -5.18
CA GLU A 28 2.87 -5.30 -3.90
C GLU A 28 3.82 -4.55 -2.96
N CYS A 29 3.33 -4.15 -1.80
CA CYS A 29 4.08 -3.33 -0.86
C CYS A 29 4.26 -4.05 0.49
N ASP A 30 5.36 -3.70 1.15
CA ASP A 30 5.65 -4.13 2.53
C ASP A 30 4.93 -3.23 3.55
N TYR A 31 4.72 -3.76 4.75
CA TYR A 31 4.12 -3.08 5.91
C TYR A 31 2.65 -2.64 5.71
N GLU A 32 1.95 -2.32 6.80
CA GLU A 32 0.64 -1.68 6.70
C GLU A 32 0.81 -0.18 6.48
N PRO A 33 0.11 0.38 5.48
CA PRO A 33 0.26 1.79 5.14
C PRO A 33 -0.46 2.68 6.15
N LEU A 34 0.15 3.83 6.46
CA LEU A 34 -0.46 4.90 7.25
C LEU A 34 -1.44 5.74 6.39
N LEU A 35 -2.49 5.09 5.88
CA LEU A 35 -3.47 5.72 4.96
C LEU A 35 -4.31 6.81 5.63
N THR A 36 -4.41 6.79 6.96
CA THR A 36 -5.13 7.81 7.73
C THR A 36 -4.35 9.12 7.86
N HIS A 37 -3.06 9.13 7.52
CA HIS A 37 -2.22 10.31 7.61
C HIS A 37 -2.69 11.40 6.62
N GLY A 38 -2.86 12.64 7.09
CA GLY A 38 -3.49 13.72 6.32
C GLY A 38 -2.83 13.99 4.97
N ARG A 39 -1.50 13.90 4.87
CA ARG A 39 -0.78 14.04 3.60
C ARG A 39 -1.08 12.92 2.61
N VAL A 40 -1.26 11.69 3.09
CA VAL A 40 -1.58 10.54 2.22
C VAL A 40 -3.00 10.68 1.70
N LYS A 41 -3.96 11.06 2.58
CA LYS A 41 -5.35 11.35 2.23
C LYS A 41 -5.50 12.41 1.12
N GLN A 42 -4.64 13.42 1.09
CA GLN A 42 -4.67 14.43 0.02
C GLN A 42 -4.41 13.84 -1.38
N PHE A 43 -3.65 12.74 -1.47
CA PHE A 43 -3.32 12.11 -2.75
C PHE A 43 -4.24 10.93 -3.10
N ILE A 44 -4.66 10.15 -2.11
CA ILE A 44 -5.58 9.02 -2.34
C ILE A 44 -7.05 9.42 -2.27
N GLY A 45 -7.36 10.63 -1.77
CA GLY A 45 -8.71 11.11 -1.50
C GLY A 45 -9.30 10.53 -0.21
N GLU A 46 -10.63 10.55 -0.12
CA GLU A 46 -11.40 9.83 0.92
C GLU A 46 -11.54 8.33 0.61
N VAL A 47 -10.73 7.80 -0.31
CA VAL A 47 -10.78 6.39 -0.71
C VAL A 47 -10.38 5.53 0.49
N GLU A 48 -11.37 4.90 1.10
CA GLU A 48 -11.10 3.86 2.08
C GLU A 48 -10.44 2.66 1.38
N PRO A 49 -9.33 2.13 1.93
CA PRO A 49 -8.72 0.93 1.40
C PRO A 49 -9.74 -0.20 1.39
N THR A 50 -9.92 -0.83 0.23
CA THR A 50 -10.74 -2.03 0.14
C THR A 50 -10.00 -3.18 0.80
N LEU A 51 -10.58 -3.77 1.83
CA LEU A 51 -10.05 -4.97 2.47
C LEU A 51 -10.55 -6.20 1.73
N MET A 52 -9.63 -7.03 1.26
CA MET A 52 -9.95 -8.29 0.58
C MET A 52 -9.33 -9.45 1.36
N GLN A 53 -10.11 -10.49 1.60
CA GLN A 53 -9.61 -11.72 2.21
C GLN A 53 -9.10 -12.66 1.12
N THR A 54 -7.88 -13.16 1.29
CA THR A 54 -7.24 -14.12 0.38
C THR A 54 -6.81 -15.37 1.14
N SER A 55 -6.45 -16.43 0.41
CA SER A 55 -5.85 -17.63 1.02
C SER A 55 -4.51 -17.39 1.71
N ARG A 56 -3.92 -16.20 1.54
CA ARG A 56 -2.67 -15.74 2.17
C ARG A 56 -2.89 -14.56 3.11
N GLY A 57 -4.12 -14.39 3.57
CA GLY A 57 -4.50 -13.34 4.51
C GLY A 57 -5.29 -12.18 3.94
N THR A 58 -5.47 -11.18 4.79
CA THR A 58 -6.16 -9.95 4.43
C THR A 58 -5.20 -9.01 3.71
N ILE A 59 -5.61 -8.52 2.55
CA ILE A 59 -4.88 -7.49 1.81
C ILE A 59 -5.69 -6.19 1.81
N ALA A 60 -5.00 -5.07 1.99
CA ALA A 60 -5.57 -3.75 1.73
C ALA A 60 -5.26 -3.36 0.29
N VAL A 61 -6.29 -2.88 -0.43
CA VAL A 61 -6.19 -2.50 -1.84
C VAL A 61 -6.58 -1.03 -1.99
N VAL A 62 -5.70 -0.25 -2.60
CA VAL A 62 -5.98 1.13 -3.00
C VAL A 62 -5.72 1.28 -4.48
N ARG A 63 -6.64 1.97 -5.18
CA ARG A 63 -6.49 2.30 -6.60
C ARG A 63 -6.20 3.80 -6.74
N ILE A 64 -5.15 4.11 -7.49
CA ILE A 64 -4.73 5.49 -7.78
C ILE A 64 -4.68 5.66 -9.29
N GLY A 65 -5.71 6.31 -9.84
CA GLY A 65 -5.93 6.31 -11.28
C GLY A 65 -6.06 4.88 -11.81
N LYS A 66 -5.13 4.50 -12.70
CA LYS A 66 -5.08 3.14 -13.27
C LYS A 66 -4.21 2.15 -12.47
N ASP A 67 -3.41 2.64 -11.53
CA ASP A 67 -2.50 1.81 -10.76
C ASP A 67 -3.21 1.21 -9.54
N ILE A 68 -2.78 0.02 -9.12
CA ILE A 68 -3.35 -0.71 -7.99
C ILE A 68 -2.21 -1.01 -7.01
N ILE A 69 -2.45 -0.71 -5.75
CA ILE A 69 -1.51 -0.95 -4.65
C ILE A 69 -2.12 -1.98 -3.72
N PHE A 70 -1.34 -3.00 -3.39
CA PHE A 70 -1.69 -4.08 -2.47
C PHE A 70 -0.72 -4.06 -1.28
N TRP A 71 -1.26 -4.05 -0.07
CA TRP A 71 -0.51 -4.29 1.16
C TRP A 71 -0.99 -5.58 1.80
N ASN A 72 -0.07 -6.51 2.00
CA ASN A 72 -0.41 -7.76 2.68
C ASN A 72 -0.35 -7.56 4.20
N ARG A 73 -1.49 -7.69 4.89
CA ARG A 73 -1.55 -7.52 6.35
C ARG A 73 -0.93 -8.68 7.13
N GLU A 74 -0.70 -9.85 6.52
CA GLU A 74 -0.18 -11.04 7.23
C GLU A 74 1.34 -11.03 7.50
N ARG A 75 2.03 -9.89 7.30
CA ARG A 75 3.46 -9.76 7.68
C ARG A 75 3.76 -8.75 8.78
N ILE A 76 2.74 -8.08 9.33
CA ILE A 76 2.94 -7.00 10.33
C ILE A 76 3.01 -7.53 11.76
N ALA A 77 2.79 -8.83 11.98
CA ALA A 77 2.88 -9.43 13.31
C ALA A 77 4.31 -9.70 13.82
N GLN A 78 5.38 -9.32 13.09
CA GLN A 78 6.77 -9.64 13.50
C GLN A 78 7.82 -8.56 13.19
N VAL A 79 7.48 -7.27 13.21
CA VAL A 79 8.51 -6.24 13.39
C VAL A 79 8.39 -5.73 14.82
N PRO A 80 9.35 -6.03 15.72
CA PRO A 80 9.37 -5.46 17.06
C PRO A 80 9.31 -3.94 16.95
N ASN A 81 8.47 -3.31 17.79
CA ASN A 81 8.27 -1.86 17.87
C ASN A 81 9.55 -1.05 18.20
N ASP A 82 10.71 -1.69 18.31
CA ASP A 82 11.95 -1.11 18.82
C ASP A 82 12.85 -0.49 17.74
N ARG A 83 12.36 -0.27 16.51
CA ARG A 83 13.16 0.30 15.41
C ARG A 83 12.45 1.35 14.57
N ILE A 84 11.83 2.33 15.21
CA ILE A 84 11.64 3.65 14.60
C ILE A 84 12.72 4.55 15.22
N PRO A 85 13.72 5.03 14.45
CA PRO A 85 14.71 5.99 14.95
C PRO A 85 14.09 7.35 15.27
#